data_AF-A0A2S9XFI0-F1
#
_entry.id   AF-A0A2S9XFI0-F1
#
_cell.length_a   1.000
_cell.length_b   1.000
_cell.length_c   1.000
_cell.angle_alpha   90.00
_cell.angle_beta   90.00
_cell.angle_gamma   90.00
#
_symmetry.space_group_name_H-M   'P 1'
#
loop_
_entity.id
_entity.type
_entity.pdbx_description
1 polymer ?
#
loop_
_entity_poly.entity_id
_entity_poly.type
_entity_poly.pdbx_seq_one_letter_code
_entity_poly.pdbx_strand_id
1 'polypeptide(L)'
;MVHLTTSASHAEPSQESGSDRRVSGRRARARDRLMDRASQTYAPNPALSQIRHVENILMFIDDDLRETALSMARIESYLISTLDMLEGENLVRADVEALATDVEVLDQIDLLNESLENLRRRVSRLARLL
;
A
#
# COMPACT_ATOMS: atom_id res chain seq x y z
N MET A 1 -28.13 -56.52 -28.24
CA MET A 1 -27.04 -56.59 -29.23
C MET A 1 -27.38 -55.56 -30.30
N VAL A 2 -26.68 -54.47 -30.57
CA VAL A 2 -25.27 -54.08 -30.32
C VAL A 2 -25.22 -52.54 -30.28
N HIS A 3 -24.50 -52.04 -29.27
CA HIS A 3 -23.91 -50.73 -28.99
C HIS A 3 -24.22 -49.47 -29.84
N LEU A 4 -24.69 -48.45 -29.12
CA LEU A 4 -24.40 -47.03 -29.37
C LEU A 4 -22.90 -46.75 -29.18
N THR A 5 -22.31 -45.95 -30.07
CA THR A 5 -21.10 -45.18 -29.78
C THR A 5 -21.35 -43.71 -30.13
N THR A 6 -21.56 -42.96 -29.07
CA THR A 6 -21.59 -41.49 -28.96
C THR A 6 -20.18 -40.95 -29.20
N SER A 7 -20.01 -40.05 -30.17
CA SER A 7 -18.86 -39.15 -30.25
C SER A 7 -19.36 -37.72 -30.04
N ALA A 8 -19.70 -37.41 -28.79
CA ALA A 8 -19.89 -36.05 -28.35
C ALA A 8 -18.57 -35.60 -27.72
N SER A 9 -17.88 -34.70 -28.40
CA SER A 9 -16.73 -33.95 -27.92
C SER A 9 -17.06 -33.28 -26.58
N HIS A 10 -16.55 -33.86 -25.49
CA HIS A 10 -16.56 -33.24 -24.18
C HIS A 10 -15.46 -32.17 -24.17
N ALA A 11 -15.83 -30.94 -24.52
CA ALA A 11 -15.02 -29.79 -24.19
C ALA A 11 -15.17 -29.56 -22.68
N GLU A 12 -14.11 -29.85 -21.94
CA GLU A 12 -14.02 -29.51 -20.52
C GLU A 12 -14.24 -28.00 -20.33
N PRO A 13 -15.08 -27.57 -19.37
CA PRO A 13 -15.16 -26.17 -19.04
C PRO A 13 -13.84 -25.79 -18.37
N SER A 14 -13.05 -24.95 -19.04
CA SER A 14 -11.85 -24.33 -18.49
C SER A 14 -12.27 -23.45 -17.31
N GLN A 15 -12.30 -24.05 -16.12
CA GLN A 15 -12.35 -23.35 -14.85
C GLN A 15 -10.94 -22.84 -14.56
N GLU A 16 -10.55 -21.73 -15.15
CA GLU A 16 -9.40 -20.96 -14.65
C GLU A 16 -9.45 -19.51 -15.16
N SER A 17 -8.94 -18.60 -14.33
CA SER A 17 -8.78 -17.16 -14.59
C SER A 17 -9.95 -16.21 -14.31
N GLY A 18 -10.83 -16.55 -13.36
CA GLY A 18 -11.69 -15.56 -12.69
C GLY A 18 -11.00 -14.81 -11.53
N SER A 19 -9.90 -15.35 -10.99
CA SER A 19 -9.25 -14.87 -9.77
C SER A 19 -8.19 -13.78 -10.03
N ASP A 20 -7.37 -13.93 -11.08
CA ASP A 20 -6.21 -13.04 -11.31
C ASP A 20 -6.58 -11.61 -11.73
N ARG A 21 -7.73 -11.42 -12.38
CA ARG A 21 -8.17 -10.08 -12.82
C ARG A 21 -8.54 -9.16 -11.66
N ARG A 22 -8.88 -9.70 -10.48
CA ARG A 22 -9.21 -8.89 -9.29
C ARG A 22 -7.97 -8.49 -8.49
N VAL A 23 -6.89 -9.28 -8.54
CA VAL A 23 -5.64 -8.97 -7.84
C VAL A 23 -4.84 -7.89 -8.57
N SER A 24 -4.89 -7.87 -9.91
CA SER A 24 -4.21 -6.91 -10.78
C SER A 24 -4.58 -5.43 -10.51
N GLY A 25 -5.85 -5.14 -10.17
CA GLY A 25 -6.30 -3.77 -9.91
C GLY A 25 -5.86 -3.18 -8.56
N ARG A 26 -5.48 -4.04 -7.62
CA ARG A 26 -5.13 -3.72 -6.22
C ARG A 26 -3.64 -3.45 -6.00
N ARG A 27 -2.83 -3.59 -7.06
CA ARG A 27 -1.40 -3.22 -7.11
C ARG A 27 -1.13 -2.11 -8.14
N ALA A 28 -2.14 -1.73 -8.92
CA ALA A 28 -2.02 -0.77 -10.00
C ALA A 28 -2.13 0.69 -9.51
N ARG A 29 -2.78 0.95 -8.36
CA ARG A 29 -2.97 2.32 -7.88
C ARG A 29 -1.64 2.84 -7.33
N ALA A 30 -1.37 4.12 -7.55
CA ALA A 30 -0.16 4.76 -7.04
C ALA A 30 -0.03 4.64 -5.52
N ARG A 31 -1.18 4.65 -4.81
CA ARG A 31 -1.26 4.39 -3.38
C ARG A 31 -0.75 2.99 -3.01
N ASP A 32 -1.16 1.95 -3.74
CA ASP A 32 -0.76 0.58 -3.43
C ASP A 32 0.77 0.43 -3.56
N ARG A 33 1.36 1.03 -4.60
CA ARG A 33 2.83 1.07 -4.77
C ARG A 33 3.54 1.82 -3.65
N LEU A 34 2.91 2.86 -3.09
CA LEU A 34 3.44 3.58 -1.94
C LEU A 34 3.38 2.70 -0.68
N MET A 35 2.28 1.98 -0.47
CA MET A 35 2.11 1.04 0.66
C MET A 35 3.01 -0.19 0.57
N ASP A 36 3.32 -0.66 -0.64
CA ASP A 36 4.31 -1.72 -0.86
C ASP A 36 5.69 -1.32 -0.33
N ARG A 37 6.05 -0.03 -0.39
CA ARG A 37 7.32 0.46 0.17
C ARG A 37 7.38 0.38 1.69
N ALA A 38 6.24 0.53 2.37
CA ALA A 38 6.16 0.35 3.82
C ALA A 38 6.36 -1.10 4.26
N SER A 39 6.10 -2.07 3.38
CA SER A 39 6.00 -3.49 3.72
C SER A 39 7.08 -4.38 3.12
N GLN A 40 7.83 -3.90 2.12
CA GLN A 40 8.84 -4.69 1.40
C GLN A 40 10.24 -4.10 1.56
N THR A 41 11.26 -4.97 1.59
CA THR A 41 12.66 -4.56 1.47
C THR A 41 12.90 -4.01 0.06
N TYR A 42 13.07 -2.70 -0.05
CA TYR A 42 13.25 -2.03 -1.33
C TYR A 42 14.73 -1.97 -1.74
N ALA A 43 15.04 -2.35 -2.97
CA ALA A 43 16.37 -2.22 -3.56
C ALA A 43 16.47 -0.90 -4.35
N PRO A 44 17.54 -0.10 -4.18
CA PRO A 44 17.73 1.14 -4.93
C PRO A 44 17.68 0.90 -6.45
N ASN A 45 17.17 1.89 -7.20
CA ASN A 45 17.13 1.79 -8.65
C ASN A 45 18.57 1.75 -9.22
N PRO A 46 18.96 0.70 -9.97
CA PRO A 46 20.33 0.55 -10.47
C PRO A 46 20.73 1.60 -11.52
N ALA A 47 19.76 2.30 -12.12
CA ALA A 47 20.05 3.44 -12.99
C ALA A 47 20.51 4.68 -12.21
N LEU A 48 20.16 4.76 -10.92
CA LEU A 48 20.43 5.91 -10.05
C LEU A 48 21.73 5.74 -9.23
N SER A 49 22.20 4.51 -9.05
CA SER A 49 23.45 4.19 -8.35
C SER A 49 24.72 4.61 -9.11
N GLN A 50 24.59 5.05 -10.37
CA GLN A 50 25.73 5.48 -11.18
C GLN A 50 26.12 6.95 -10.95
N ILE A 51 25.28 7.75 -10.29
CA ILE A 51 25.52 9.18 -10.04
C ILE A 51 25.85 9.38 -8.55
N ARG A 52 27.13 9.24 -8.18
CA ARG A 52 27.60 9.23 -6.77
C ARG A 52 27.15 10.43 -5.92
N HIS A 53 26.90 11.60 -6.52
CA HIS A 53 26.44 12.79 -5.79
C HIS A 53 24.92 12.84 -5.57
N VAL A 54 24.16 12.10 -6.37
CA VAL A 54 22.68 12.10 -6.34
C VAL A 54 22.14 10.85 -5.64
N GLU A 55 22.91 9.75 -5.65
CA GLU A 55 22.58 8.48 -5.00
C GLU A 55 22.11 8.65 -3.55
N ASN A 56 22.86 9.38 -2.72
CA ASN A 56 22.49 9.63 -1.32
C ASN A 56 21.15 10.37 -1.18
N ILE A 57 20.90 11.37 -2.02
CA ILE A 57 19.65 12.14 -1.95
C ILE A 57 18.47 11.28 -2.38
N LEU A 58 18.65 10.43 -3.37
CA LEU A 58 17.61 9.52 -3.84
C LEU A 58 17.31 8.45 -2.80
N MET A 59 18.32 7.91 -2.12
CA MET A 59 18.09 7.00 -0.98
C MET A 59 17.29 7.67 0.14
N PHE A 60 17.59 8.92 0.48
CA PHE A 60 16.82 9.64 1.49
C PHE A 60 15.39 9.97 1.04
N ILE A 61 15.17 10.31 -0.24
CA ILE A 61 13.82 10.52 -0.78
C ILE A 61 13.01 9.22 -0.72
N ASP A 62 13.66 8.09 -0.99
CA ASP A 62 13.04 6.78 -0.91
C ASP A 62 12.61 6.44 0.53
N ASP A 63 13.47 6.74 1.49
CA ASP A 63 13.20 6.58 2.92
C ASP A 63 12.06 7.50 3.40
N ASP A 64 12.08 8.78 3.02
CA ASP A 64 10.99 9.72 3.35
C ASP A 64 9.64 9.22 2.77
N LEU A 65 9.65 8.61 1.57
CA LEU A 65 8.45 7.99 0.97
C LEU A 65 7.99 6.76 1.74
N ARG A 66 8.92 5.94 2.25
CA ARG A 66 8.60 4.77 3.09
C ARG A 66 7.99 5.19 4.42
N GLU A 67 8.57 6.17 5.10
CA GLU A 67 8.05 6.69 6.38
C GLU A 67 6.68 7.35 6.19
N THR A 68 6.51 8.14 5.12
CA THR A 68 5.20 8.69 4.72
C THR A 68 4.16 7.58 4.55
N ALA A 69 4.52 6.49 3.86
CA ALA A 69 3.62 5.36 3.65
C ALA A 69 3.24 4.65 4.96
N LEU A 70 4.20 4.48 5.87
CA LEU A 70 3.96 3.87 7.19
C LEU A 70 3.00 4.69 8.03
N SER A 71 3.20 6.00 8.13
CA SER A 71 2.29 6.90 8.85
C SER A 71 0.89 6.88 8.22
N MET A 72 0.79 6.94 6.90
CA MET A 72 -0.50 6.83 6.20
C MET A 72 -1.21 5.50 6.48
N ALA A 73 -0.50 4.37 6.51
CA ALA A 73 -1.09 3.06 6.78
C ALA A 73 -1.66 2.97 8.20
N ARG A 74 -0.99 3.57 9.18
CA ARG A 74 -1.47 3.61 10.57
C ARG A 74 -2.68 4.52 10.73
N ILE A 75 -2.66 5.71 10.11
CA ILE A 75 -3.82 6.61 10.07
C ILE A 75 -5.02 5.90 9.42
N GLU A 76 -4.78 5.21 8.30
CA GLU A 76 -5.83 4.44 7.64
C GLU A 76 -6.38 3.33 8.53
N SER A 77 -5.53 2.63 9.29
CA SER A 77 -5.97 1.57 10.20
C SER A 77 -6.90 2.11 11.30
N TYR A 78 -6.61 3.30 11.84
CA TYR A 78 -7.50 4.00 12.78
C TYR A 78 -8.85 4.34 12.15
N LEU A 79 -8.84 4.88 10.93
CA LEU A 79 -10.06 5.24 10.19
C LEU A 79 -10.92 4.02 9.84
N ILE A 80 -10.29 2.91 9.44
CA ILE A 80 -10.97 1.63 9.17
C ILE A 80 -11.59 1.10 10.46
N SER A 81 -10.85 1.09 11.56
CA SER A 81 -11.39 0.63 12.85
C SER A 81 -12.58 1.47 13.30
N THR A 82 -12.54 2.78 13.04
CA THR A 82 -13.67 3.69 13.29
C THR A 82 -14.86 3.38 12.37
N LEU A 83 -14.61 3.07 11.10
CA LEU A 83 -15.64 2.67 10.15
C LEU A 83 -16.30 1.34 10.56
N ASP A 84 -15.49 0.33 10.90
CA ASP A 84 -15.96 -0.98 11.34
C ASP A 84 -16.85 -0.86 12.60
N MET A 85 -16.48 0.04 13.54
CA MET A 85 -17.30 0.36 14.70
C MET A 85 -18.66 0.96 14.32
N LEU A 86 -18.71 1.82 13.29
CA LEU A 86 -19.96 2.44 12.81
C LEU A 86 -20.84 1.46 12.00
N GLU A 87 -20.22 0.53 11.29
CA GLU A 87 -20.91 -0.48 10.47
C GLU A 87 -21.33 -1.72 11.26
N GLY A 88 -20.81 -1.89 12.49
CA GLY A 88 -21.11 -3.01 13.36
C GLY A 88 -22.58 -3.07 13.82
N GLU A 89 -23.12 -4.28 13.96
CA GLU A 89 -24.50 -4.51 14.41
C GLU A 89 -24.74 -4.09 15.88
N ASN A 90 -23.68 -4.10 16.70
CA ASN A 90 -23.74 -3.75 18.12
C ASN A 90 -22.62 -2.80 18.47
N LEU A 91 -22.97 -1.69 19.14
CA LEU A 91 -22.01 -0.71 19.60
C LEU A 91 -21.54 -1.06 21.02
N VAL A 92 -20.28 -1.45 21.15
CA VAL A 92 -19.67 -1.79 22.44
C VAL A 92 -18.97 -0.57 23.01
N ARG A 93 -19.39 -0.11 24.20
CA ARG A 93 -18.82 1.09 24.84
C ARG A 93 -17.30 1.04 25.00
N ALA A 94 -16.75 -0.13 25.35
CA ALA A 94 -15.31 -0.30 25.56
C ALA A 94 -14.51 -0.07 24.27
N ASP A 95 -15.03 -0.52 23.12
CA ASP A 95 -14.37 -0.34 21.82
C ASP A 95 -14.40 1.12 21.37
N VAL A 96 -15.53 1.81 21.61
CA VAL A 96 -15.67 3.26 21.38
C VAL A 96 -14.69 4.04 22.25
N GLU A 97 -14.58 3.69 23.52
CA GLU A 97 -13.67 4.35 24.46
C GLU A 97 -12.20 4.11 24.09
N ALA A 98 -11.84 2.91 23.64
CA ALA A 98 -10.52 2.61 23.11
C ALA A 98 -10.19 3.49 21.89
N LEU A 99 -11.07 3.57 20.89
CA LEU A 99 -10.87 4.43 19.71
C LEU A 99 -10.83 5.93 20.06
N ALA A 100 -11.62 6.36 21.04
CA ALA A 100 -11.67 7.76 21.47
C ALA A 100 -10.42 8.19 22.25
N THR A 101 -9.71 7.24 22.88
CA THR A 101 -8.51 7.50 23.67
C THR A 101 -7.21 7.16 22.93
N ASP A 102 -7.31 6.54 21.75
CA ASP A 102 -6.18 6.33 20.86
C ASP A 102 -5.71 7.67 20.25
N VAL A 103 -4.70 8.23 20.90
CA VAL A 103 -4.02 9.46 20.46
C VAL A 103 -2.86 9.16 19.50
N GLU A 104 -2.50 7.89 19.26
CA GLU A 104 -1.37 7.55 18.38
C GLU A 104 -1.61 8.05 16.95
N VAL A 105 -2.88 8.12 16.51
CA VAL A 105 -3.23 8.70 15.20
C VAL A 105 -2.76 10.14 15.06
N LEU A 106 -2.76 10.93 16.14
CA LEU A 106 -2.26 12.31 16.13
C LEU A 106 -0.75 12.33 15.97
N ASP A 107 -0.03 11.47 16.68
CA ASP A 107 1.42 11.31 16.52
C ASP A 107 1.76 10.90 15.07
N GLN A 108 0.95 10.04 14.45
CA GLN A 108 1.14 9.66 13.05
C GLN A 108 0.89 10.82 12.08
N ILE A 109 -0.02 11.74 12.39
CA ILE A 109 -0.24 12.95 11.58
C ILE A 109 0.97 13.89 11.68
N ASP A 110 1.53 14.05 12.87
CA ASP A 110 2.73 14.87 13.06
C ASP A 110 3.95 14.27 12.34
N LEU A 111 4.17 12.96 12.45
CA LEU A 111 5.21 12.23 11.71
C LEU A 111 5.01 12.32 10.20
N LEU A 112 3.77 12.24 9.73
CA LEU A 112 3.44 12.40 8.31
C LEU A 112 3.81 13.82 7.83
N ASN A 113 3.46 14.85 8.61
CA ASN A 113 3.81 16.22 8.26
C ASN A 113 5.33 16.42 8.19
N GLU A 114 6.08 15.94 9.19
CA GLU A 114 7.54 16.01 9.20
C GLU A 114 8.16 15.27 8.00
N SER A 115 7.70 14.06 7.70
CA SER A 115 8.17 13.25 6.57
C SER A 115 7.92 13.94 5.24
N LEU A 116 6.74 14.55 5.05
CA LEU A 116 6.41 15.31 3.85
C LEU A 116 7.24 16.59 3.71
N GLU A 117 7.52 17.28 4.81
CA GLU A 117 8.41 18.44 4.79
C GLU A 117 9.83 18.06 4.36
N ASN A 118 10.36 16.97 4.91
CA ASN A 118 11.67 16.44 4.55
C ASN A 118 11.71 16.03 3.08
N LEU A 119 10.72 15.27 2.64
CA LEU A 119 10.57 14.86 1.24
C LEU A 119 10.57 16.07 0.30
N ARG A 120 9.75 17.09 0.59
CA ARG A 120 9.69 18.33 -0.21
C ARG A 120 11.04 19.02 -0.28
N ARG A 121 11.74 19.17 0.85
CA ARG A 121 13.07 19.81 0.91
C ARG A 121 14.09 19.03 0.10
N ARG A 122 14.08 17.69 0.17
CA ARG A 122 15.02 16.84 -0.58
C ARG A 122 14.73 16.81 -2.07
N VAL A 123 13.47 16.77 -2.48
CA VAL A 123 13.07 16.91 -3.89
C VAL A 123 13.52 18.27 -4.44
N SER A 124 13.35 19.34 -3.67
CA SER A 124 13.87 20.67 -4.07
C SER A 124 15.39 20.68 -4.21
N ARG A 125 16.12 20.00 -3.31
CA ARG A 125 17.58 19.85 -3.40
C ARG A 125 17.99 19.04 -4.63
N LEU A 126 17.28 17.95 -4.94
CA LEU A 126 17.51 17.15 -6.14
C LEU A 126 17.37 18.00 -7.40
N ALA A 127 16.31 18.81 -7.49
CA ALA A 127 16.08 19.69 -8.64
C ALA A 127 17.19 20.73 -8.86
N ARG A 128 18.00 21.05 -7.85
CA ARG A 128 19.16 21.95 -7.97
C ARG A 128 20.44 21.24 -8.41
N LEU A 129 20.47 19.91 -8.35
CA LEU A 129 21.62 19.08 -8.70
C LEU A 129 21.51 18.47 -10.10
N LEU A 130 20.30 18.46 -10.67
CA LEU A 130 20.02 18.14 -12.07
C LEU A 130 20.17 19.39 -12.94
#